data_AF-A0A183FRU6-F1
#
_entry.id   AF-A0A183FRU6-F1
#
_cell.length_a   1.000
_cell.length_b   1.000
_cell.length_c   1.000
_cell.angle_alpha   90.00
_cell.angle_beta   90.00
_cell.angle_gamma   90.00
#
_symmetry.space_group_name_H-M   'P 1'
#
loop_
_entity.id
_entity.type
_entity.pdbx_description
1 polymer ?
#
loop_
_entity_poly.entity_id
_entity_poly.type
_entity_poly.pdbx_seq_one_letter_code
_entity_poly.pdbx_strand_id
1 'polypeptide(L)'
;MDKRVIRGIYLYEFKLGTTAKEADEKINAAFGQGCSTIRTAYRWYQKFRNGDENLEGHEGRGRHSDVDEDKLRDVVEEDPHKAAVMFTIMWRT
;
A
#
# COMPACT_ATOMS: atom_id res chain seq x y z
N MET A 1 0.60 3.60 -10.47
CA MET A 1 0.89 3.48 -9.02
C MET A 1 1.63 2.17 -8.80
N ASP A 2 2.71 2.18 -8.02
CA ASP A 2 3.43 0.94 -7.70
C ASP A 2 2.56 0.04 -6.83
N LYS A 3 2.54 -1.26 -7.13
CA LYS A 3 1.79 -2.26 -6.38
C LYS A 3 2.25 -2.32 -4.92
N ARG A 4 3.54 -2.14 -4.63
CA ARG A 4 4.07 -2.13 -3.25
C ARG A 4 3.50 -0.96 -2.45
N VAL A 5 3.34 0.21 -3.05
CA VAL A 5 2.78 1.39 -2.36
C VAL A 5 1.31 1.17 -2.00
N ILE A 6 0.51 0.61 -2.91
CA ILE A 6 -0.90 0.25 -2.62
C ILE A 6 -0.99 -0.74 -1.45
N ARG A 7 -0.08 -1.72 -1.40
CA ARG A 7 -0.02 -2.72 -0.32
C ARG A 7 0.37 -2.09 1.01
N GLY A 8 1.32 -1.16 1.00
CA GLY A 8 1.70 -0.40 2.19
C GLY A 8 0.53 0.42 2.75
N ILE A 9 -0.27 1.03 1.88
CA ILE A 9 -1.50 1.74 2.29
C ILE A 9 -2.51 0.78 2.92
N TYR A 10 -2.69 -0.41 2.35
CA TYR A 10 -3.55 -1.43 2.96
C TYR A 10 -3.08 -1.88 4.34
N LEU A 11 -1.77 -2.05 4.54
CA LEU A 11 -1.21 -2.42 5.85
C LEU A 11 -1.45 -1.30 6.88
N TYR A 12 -1.24 -0.05 6.48
CA TYR A 12 -1.49 1.10 7.33
C TYR A 12 -2.96 1.19 7.76
N GLU A 13 -3.89 1.13 6.80
CA GLU A 13 -5.33 1.14 7.06
C GLU A 13 -5.78 -0.04 7.93
N PHE A 14 -5.19 -1.22 7.73
CA PHE A 14 -5.42 -2.38 8.60
C PHE A 14 -4.98 -2.12 10.05
N LYS A 15 -3.81 -1.51 10.26
CA LYS A 15 -3.32 -1.14 11.61
C LYS A 15 -4.15 -0.05 12.26
N LEU A 16 -4.80 0.82 11.49
CA LEU A 16 -5.80 1.77 11.96
C LEU A 16 -7.15 1.12 12.33
N GLY A 17 -7.33 -0.16 12.01
CA GLY A 17 -8.58 -0.89 12.28
C GLY A 17 -9.72 -0.58 11.31
N THR A 18 -9.43 0.06 10.17
CA THR A 18 -10.45 0.30 9.13
C THR A 18 -10.74 -0.98 8.38
N THR A 19 -11.87 -1.05 7.67
CA THR A 19 -12.23 -2.23 6.88
C THR A 19 -11.56 -2.22 5.51
N ALA A 20 -11.39 -3.41 4.91
CA ALA A 20 -10.84 -3.55 3.57
C ALA A 20 -11.60 -2.74 2.51
N LYS A 21 -12.92 -2.62 2.67
CA LYS A 21 -13.78 -1.85 1.77
C LYS A 21 -13.48 -0.35 1.87
N GLU A 22 -13.39 0.18 3.09
CA GLU A 22 -13.06 1.60 3.31
C GLU A 22 -11.67 1.93 2.77
N ALA A 23 -10.69 1.04 2.97
CA ALA A 23 -9.35 1.22 2.41
C ALA A 23 -9.36 1.25 0.87
N ASP A 24 -10.11 0.36 0.21
CA ASP A 24 -10.26 0.34 -1.26
C ASP A 24 -10.91 1.63 -1.78
N GLU A 25 -11.96 2.09 -1.10
CA GLU A 25 -12.67 3.34 -1.45
C GLU A 25 -11.75 4.56 -1.29
N LYS A 26 -10.99 4.65 -0.19
CA LYS A 26 -10.00 5.72 0.04
C LYS A 26 -8.90 5.71 -1.01
N ILE A 27 -8.37 4.53 -1.36
CA ILE A 27 -7.32 4.39 -2.39
C ILE A 27 -7.87 4.83 -3.76
N ASN A 28 -9.06 4.37 -4.14
CA ASN A 28 -9.66 4.76 -5.41
C ASN A 28 -10.04 6.25 -5.45
N ALA A 29 -10.42 6.85 -4.31
CA ALA A 29 -10.67 8.28 -4.20
C ALA A 29 -9.38 9.11 -4.32
N ALA A 30 -8.28 8.66 -3.71
CA ALA A 30 -7.00 9.38 -3.72
C ALA A 30 -6.19 9.21 -5.01
N PHE A 31 -6.21 8.01 -5.60
CA PHE A 31 -5.33 7.64 -6.73
C PHE A 31 -6.08 7.37 -8.04
N GLY A 32 -7.41 7.54 -8.04
CA GLY A 32 -8.25 7.31 -9.21
C GLY A 32 -8.96 5.97 -9.21
N GLN A 33 -10.14 5.95 -9.82
CA GLN A 33 -11.03 4.78 -9.85
C GLN A 33 -10.38 3.61 -10.61
N GLY A 34 -10.34 2.44 -9.98
CA GLY A 34 -9.72 1.24 -10.55
C GLY A 34 -8.23 1.09 -10.24
N CYS A 35 -7.64 2.00 -9.45
CA CYS A 35 -6.28 1.85 -8.92
C CYS A 35 -6.18 0.62 -8.01
N SER A 36 -7.25 0.32 -7.28
CA SER A 36 -7.39 -0.90 -6.51
C SER A 36 -8.76 -1.53 -6.70
N THR A 37 -8.86 -2.79 -6.31
CA THR A 37 -10.13 -3.52 -6.33
C THR A 37 -10.43 -4.06 -4.95
N ILE A 38 -11.70 -4.06 -4.57
CA ILE A 38 -12.17 -4.63 -3.31
C ILE A 38 -11.68 -6.08 -3.08
N ARG A 39 -11.57 -6.89 -4.13
CA ARG A 39 -11.01 -8.26 -4.06
C ARG A 39 -9.55 -8.26 -3.64
N THR A 40 -8.78 -7.27 -4.09
CA THR A 40 -7.37 -7.09 -3.71
C THR A 40 -7.28 -6.64 -2.26
N ALA A 41 -8.12 -5.69 -1.84
CA ALA A 41 -8.20 -5.26 -0.44
C ALA A 41 -8.43 -6.43 0.52
N TYR A 42 -9.46 -7.26 0.25
CA TYR A 42 -9.76 -8.42 1.08
C TYR A 42 -8.62 -9.42 1.16
N ARG A 43 -7.92 -9.68 0.05
CA ARG A 43 -6.76 -10.59 0.03
C ARG A 43 -5.64 -10.09 0.95
N TRP A 44 -5.33 -8.80 0.90
CA TRP A 44 -4.31 -8.20 1.76
C TRP A 44 -4.73 -8.21 3.22
N TYR A 45 -5.97 -7.82 3.51
CA TYR A 45 -6.50 -7.86 4.86
C TYR A 45 -6.52 -9.26 5.47
N GLN A 46 -6.84 -10.29 4.67
CA GLN A 46 -6.75 -11.67 5.14
C GLN A 46 -5.30 -12.06 5.46
N LYS A 47 -4.35 -11.64 4.64
CA LYS A 47 -2.91 -11.86 4.85
C LYS A 47 -2.46 -11.23 6.18
N PHE A 48 -2.82 -9.98 6.42
CA PHE A 48 -2.47 -9.26 7.65
C PHE A 48 -3.14 -9.86 8.90
N ARG A 49 -4.40 -10.32 8.79
CA ARG A 49 -5.08 -11.05 9.88
C ARG A 49 -4.37 -12.35 10.26
N ASN A 50 -3.66 -12.97 9.33
CA ASN A 50 -2.84 -14.15 9.59
C ASN A 50 -1.45 -13.80 10.16
N GLY A 51 -1.17 -12.53 10.42
CA GLY A 51 0.11 -12.05 10.95
C GLY A 51 1.22 -11.85 9.90
N ASP A 52 0.91 -12.01 8.61
CA ASP A 52 1.89 -11.81 7.54
C ASP A 52 1.78 -10.39 6.98
N GLU A 53 2.64 -9.50 7.47
CA GLU A 53 2.73 -8.09 7.05
C GLU A 53 3.65 -7.85 5.85
N ASN A 54 4.21 -8.90 5.25
CA ASN A 54 5.13 -8.73 4.12
C ASN A 54 4.40 -8.08 2.94
N LEU A 55 4.93 -7.00 2.38
CA LEU A 55 4.35 -6.29 1.23
C LEU A 55 4.74 -6.92 -0.11
N GLU A 56 5.61 -7.92 -0.11
CA GLU A 56 5.84 -8.74 -1.29
C GLU A 56 4.62 -9.60 -1.58
N GLY A 57 4.32 -9.71 -2.87
CA GLY A 57 3.30 -10.65 -3.30
C GLY A 57 3.87 -12.04 -3.03
N HIS A 58 3.01 -13.00 -2.67
CA HIS A 58 3.30 -14.37 -3.05
C HIS A 58 3.31 -14.38 -4.57
N GLU A 59 4.47 -14.15 -5.17
CA GLU A 59 4.71 -14.36 -6.57
C GLU A 59 4.43 -15.85 -6.77
N GLY A 60 3.27 -16.16 -7.35
CA GLY A 60 2.97 -17.53 -7.74
C GLY A 60 4.18 -18.06 -8.51
N ARG A 61 4.72 -19.21 -8.09
CA ARG A 61 5.87 -19.92 -8.67
C ARG A 61 6.33 -19.32 -10.00
N GLY A 62 7.27 -18.38 -10.03
CA GLY A 62 7.85 -18.02 -11.32
C GLY A 62 8.57 -16.71 -11.56
N ARG A 63 8.65 -15.72 -10.67
CA ARG A 63 9.51 -14.56 -10.95
C ARG A 63 9.74 -13.67 -9.74
N HIS A 64 10.87 -13.88 -9.04
CA HIS A 64 11.46 -12.86 -8.16
C HIS A 64 11.56 -11.55 -8.92
N SER A 65 10.82 -10.54 -8.45
CA SER A 65 11.09 -9.16 -8.82
C SER A 65 11.95 -8.60 -7.69
N ASP A 66 13.27 -8.66 -7.87
CA ASP A 66 14.24 -7.96 -7.02
C ASP A 66 13.89 -6.47 -7.04
N VAL A 67 13.18 -6.00 -6.01
CA VAL A 67 12.93 -4.58 -5.81
C VAL A 67 13.69 -4.17 -4.57
N ASP A 68 14.80 -3.54 -4.88
CA ASP A 68 15.80 -2.90 -4.03
C ASP A 68 15.14 -1.94 -3.03
N GLU A 69 15.22 -2.28 -1.74
CA GLU A 69 14.67 -1.50 -0.62
C GLU A 69 15.30 -0.11 -0.54
N ASP A 70 16.55 0.05 -1.01
CA ASP A 70 17.25 1.33 -1.07
C ASP A 70 16.63 2.31 -2.09
N LYS A 71 16.04 1.80 -3.18
CA LYS A 71 15.33 2.67 -4.15
C LYS A 71 14.03 3.23 -3.59
N LEU A 72 13.42 2.57 -2.62
CA LEU A 72 12.21 3.06 -1.97
C LEU A 72 12.53 4.25 -1.06
N ARG A 73 13.71 4.24 -0.42
CA ARG A 73 14.22 5.36 0.38
C ARG A 73 14.58 6.55 -0.51
N ASP A 74 15.26 6.31 -1.62
CA ASP A 74 15.64 7.35 -2.59
C ASP A 74 14.42 8.08 -3.16
N VAL A 75 13.34 7.38 -3.52
CA VAL A 75 12.12 8.02 -4.06
C VAL A 75 11.41 8.91 -3.03
N VAL A 76 11.57 8.62 -1.74
CA VAL A 76 11.05 9.46 -0.65
C VAL A 76 11.92 10.69 -0.44
N GLU A 77 13.23 10.60 -0.68
CA GLU A 77 14.17 11.73 -0.58
C GLU A 77 14.21 12.61 -1.85
N GLU A 78 14.01 12.06 -3.05
CA GLU A 78 14.11 12.80 -4.33
C GLU A 78 12.90 13.70 -4.64
N ASP A 79 11.71 13.37 -4.12
CA ASP A 79 10.47 14.06 -4.51
C ASP A 79 9.59 14.41 -3.30
N PRO A 80 9.86 15.55 -2.64
CA PRO A 80 9.08 16.02 -1.50
C PRO A 80 7.61 16.32 -1.85
N HIS A 81 7.23 16.41 -3.13
CA HIS A 81 5.85 16.60 -3.57
C HIS A 81 5.05 15.29 -3.67
N LYS A 82 5.70 14.14 -3.86
CA LYS A 82 5.08 12.82 -3.62
C LYS A 82 5.00 12.50 -2.13
N ALA A 83 5.98 12.96 -1.35
CA ALA A 83 5.93 12.95 0.10
C ALA A 83 4.87 13.91 0.64
N ALA A 84 4.45 14.97 -0.07
CA ALA A 84 3.44 15.90 0.42
C ALA A 84 2.07 15.25 0.70
N VAL A 85 1.69 14.19 -0.02
CA VAL A 85 0.47 13.42 0.30
C VAL A 85 0.69 12.58 1.56
N MET A 86 1.86 11.95 1.71
CA MET A 86 2.26 11.25 2.95
C MET A 86 2.36 12.23 4.15
N PHE A 87 2.96 13.43 3.97
CA PHE A 87 3.17 14.47 4.99
C PHE A 87 1.86 15.17 5.38
N THR A 88 0.97 15.43 4.42
CA THR A 88 -0.36 16.01 4.68
C THR A 88 -1.25 15.02 5.46
N ILE A 89 -1.06 13.71 5.26
CA ILE A 89 -1.76 12.66 6.01
C ILE A 89 -1.08 12.37 7.37
N MET A 90 0.24 12.54 7.48
CA MET A 90 1.05 12.18 8.66
C MET A 90 1.23 13.29 9.69
N TRP A 91 1.02 14.58 9.37
CA TRP A 91 1.15 15.70 10.34
C TRP A 91 -0.19 16.27 10.85
N ARG A 92 -1.31 15.55 10.66
CA ARG A 92 -2.62 15.96 11.20
C ARG A 92 -3.19 14.95 12.18
N THR A 93 -2.48 14.72 13.27
CA THR A 93 -2.99 14.45 14.63
C THR A 93 -1.86 14.59 15.63
#